data_AF-A0A958EP67-F1
#
_entry.id   AF-A0A958EP67-F1
#
_cell.length_a   1.000
_cell.length_b   1.000
_cell.length_c   1.000
_cell.angle_alpha   90.00
_cell.angle_beta   90.00
_cell.angle_gamma   90.00
#
_symmetry.space_group_name_H-M   'P 1'
#
loop_
_entity.id
_entity.type
_entity.pdbx_description
1 polymer ?
#
loop_
_entity_poly.entity_id
_entity_poly.type
_entity_poly.pdbx_seq_one_letter_code
_entity_poly.pdbx_strand_id
1 'polypeptide(L)'
;MISICVMIYVGIFAQEKPEFRIRTITAGINLKSVDDLVTIKSAITFLQSAKSIYESNGYEVQTLRIATQNFQQYKGKQNWIETIESLRKIDHILDEAGVIIALGQVIESDQEISEVPEWAATLIRKTNHINFSMQIATPQTGIHLSTIRTAAKTMIALSTAAPRGEGNFRFTATANLPATTPFYPAAWHKGKHSFAIGLESPKLLMKAFRNADLNQAKDRLTKLMNRQLKPVEKIARSIASEDWQYDGI
;
A
#
# COMPACT_ATOMS: atom_id res chain seq x y z
N MET A 1 -39.95 -4.82 -55.26
CA MET A 1 -39.62 -4.40 -53.88
C MET A 1 -38.45 -5.22 -53.40
N ILE A 2 -37.24 -4.66 -53.45
CA ILE A 2 -36.03 -5.30 -52.91
C ILE A 2 -35.79 -4.67 -51.54
N SER A 3 -35.93 -5.46 -50.49
CA SER A 3 -35.70 -5.05 -49.10
C SER A 3 -34.19 -5.04 -48.84
N ILE A 4 -33.60 -3.86 -48.64
CA ILE A 4 -32.20 -3.70 -48.25
C ILE A 4 -32.14 -3.76 -46.73
N CYS A 5 -31.66 -4.89 -46.20
CA CYS A 5 -31.39 -5.06 -44.78
C CYS A 5 -30.03 -4.44 -44.47
N VAL A 6 -30.01 -3.27 -43.83
CA VAL A 6 -28.77 -2.63 -43.36
C VAL A 6 -28.35 -3.30 -42.06
N MET A 7 -27.35 -4.18 -42.13
CA MET A 7 -26.68 -4.68 -40.93
C MET A 7 -25.76 -3.58 -40.38
N ILE A 8 -26.18 -2.96 -39.27
CA ILE A 8 -25.34 -2.08 -38.47
C ILE A 8 -24.37 -2.98 -37.69
N TYR A 9 -23.14 -3.08 -38.18
CA TYR A 9 -22.03 -3.70 -37.45
C TYR A 9 -21.64 -2.76 -36.30
N VAL A 10 -22.19 -3.01 -35.10
CA VAL A 10 -21.67 -2.40 -33.88
C VAL A 10 -20.32 -3.07 -33.60
N GLY A 11 -19.25 -2.45 -34.09
CA GLY A 11 -17.89 -2.87 -33.77
C GLY A 11 -17.69 -2.83 -32.25
N ILE A 12 -17.64 -4.01 -31.63
CA ILE A 12 -17.10 -4.16 -30.29
C ILE A 12 -15.62 -3.79 -30.41
N PHE A 13 -15.27 -2.55 -30.04
CA PHE A 13 -13.88 -2.19 -29.83
C PHE A 13 -13.36 -3.10 -28.72
N ALA A 14 -12.63 -4.15 -29.09
CA ALA A 14 -11.86 -4.93 -28.15
C ALA A 14 -10.90 -3.96 -27.45
N GLN A 15 -11.13 -3.72 -26.17
CA GLN A 15 -10.26 -2.89 -25.36
C GLN A 15 -8.89 -3.56 -25.36
N GLU A 16 -7.87 -2.91 -25.94
CA GLU A 16 -6.51 -3.44 -25.94
C GLU A 16 -6.10 -3.76 -24.50
N LYS A 17 -5.61 -4.98 -24.29
CA LYS A 17 -5.17 -5.42 -22.97
C LYS A 17 -4.14 -4.43 -22.41
N PRO A 18 -4.29 -3.95 -21.17
CA PRO A 18 -3.34 -3.03 -20.56
C PRO A 18 -1.89 -3.54 -20.65
N GLU A 19 -0.95 -2.68 -21.05
CA GLU A 19 0.48 -3.02 -21.17
C GLU A 19 1.20 -3.11 -19.80
N PHE A 20 0.46 -2.92 -18.72
CA PHE A 20 0.91 -2.91 -17.33
C PHE A 20 -0.18 -3.52 -16.44
N ARG A 21 0.17 -3.78 -15.17
CA ARG A 21 -0.78 -4.26 -14.17
C ARG A 21 -0.92 -3.27 -13.01
N ILE A 22 -2.01 -3.38 -12.28
CA ILE A 22 -2.15 -2.76 -10.97
C ILE A 22 -1.27 -3.57 -10.01
N ARG A 23 -0.12 -2.99 -9.64
CA ARG A 23 0.80 -3.59 -8.65
C ARG A 23 0.08 -3.77 -7.32
N THR A 24 -0.68 -2.75 -6.92
CA THR A 24 -1.45 -2.81 -5.68
C THR A 24 -2.63 -1.84 -5.65
N ILE A 25 -3.64 -2.18 -4.86
CA ILE A 25 -4.62 -1.23 -4.33
C ILE A 25 -4.36 -1.15 -2.83
N THR A 26 -4.09 0.05 -2.31
CA THR A 26 -3.80 0.28 -0.89
C THR A 26 -4.94 1.08 -0.27
N ALA A 27 -5.57 0.56 0.78
CA ALA A 27 -6.55 1.26 1.61
C ALA A 27 -5.87 1.91 2.81
N GLY A 28 -6.09 3.21 3.04
CA GLY A 28 -5.73 3.93 4.25
C GLY A 28 -6.90 3.97 5.21
N ILE A 29 -6.73 3.47 6.44
CA ILE A 29 -7.79 3.41 7.47
C ILE A 29 -7.30 3.86 8.85
N ASN A 30 -8.21 4.23 9.74
CA ASN A 30 -7.90 4.46 11.14
C ASN A 30 -8.55 3.40 12.03
N LEU A 31 -7.74 2.68 12.79
CA LEU A 31 -8.24 1.70 13.76
C LEU A 31 -8.59 2.38 15.09
N LYS A 32 -9.67 1.95 15.75
CA LYS A 32 -10.02 2.43 17.11
C LYS A 32 -9.12 1.83 18.19
N SER A 33 -8.68 0.60 17.97
CA SER A 33 -7.74 -0.13 18.82
C SER A 33 -7.07 -1.24 18.00
N VAL A 34 -6.06 -1.93 18.57
CA VAL A 34 -5.46 -3.12 17.92
C VAL A 34 -6.44 -4.30 17.78
N ASP A 35 -7.60 -4.25 18.44
CA ASP A 35 -8.66 -5.26 18.38
C ASP A 35 -9.81 -4.85 17.45
N ASP A 36 -9.65 -3.76 16.68
CA ASP A 36 -10.69 -3.25 15.77
C ASP A 36 -10.79 -4.09 14.48
N LEU A 37 -11.25 -5.33 14.64
CA LEU A 37 -11.45 -6.28 13.54
C LEU A 37 -12.57 -5.84 12.58
N VAL A 38 -13.50 -5.00 13.05
CA VAL A 38 -14.60 -4.48 12.24
C VAL A 38 -14.06 -3.58 11.14
N THR A 39 -13.20 -2.63 11.50
CA THR A 39 -12.60 -1.70 10.53
C THR A 39 -11.68 -2.45 9.55
N ILE A 40 -10.93 -3.45 10.02
CA ILE A 40 -10.11 -4.32 9.15
C ILE A 40 -10.96 -5.06 8.12
N LYS A 41 -12.04 -5.73 8.56
CA LYS A 41 -12.94 -6.45 7.65
C LYS A 41 -13.63 -5.53 6.64
N SER A 42 -14.02 -4.33 7.08
CA SER A 42 -14.60 -3.31 6.18
C SER A 42 -13.62 -2.90 5.08
N ALA A 43 -12.34 -2.67 5.44
CA ALA A 43 -11.29 -2.35 4.48
C ALA A 43 -11.03 -3.49 3.48
N ILE A 44 -11.05 -4.75 3.95
CA ILE A 44 -10.91 -5.93 3.09
C ILE A 44 -12.05 -5.99 2.07
N THR A 45 -13.30 -5.84 2.51
CA THR A 45 -14.47 -5.83 1.63
C THR A 45 -14.35 -4.75 0.55
N PHE A 46 -13.93 -3.54 0.94
CA PHE A 46 -13.67 -2.45 0.01
C PHE A 46 -12.60 -2.82 -1.02
N LEU A 47 -11.45 -3.34 -0.56
CA LEU A 47 -10.33 -3.72 -1.43
C LEU A 47 -10.71 -4.83 -2.43
N GLN A 48 -11.49 -5.83 -2.01
CA GLN A 48 -11.98 -6.90 -2.87
C GLN A 48 -12.97 -6.38 -3.92
N SER A 49 -13.84 -5.44 -3.55
CA SER A 49 -14.73 -4.77 -4.48
C SER A 49 -13.94 -3.95 -5.52
N ALA A 50 -12.99 -3.13 -5.07
CA ALA A 50 -12.13 -2.33 -5.93
C ALA A 50 -11.32 -3.21 -6.90
N LYS A 51 -10.75 -4.32 -6.41
CA LYS A 51 -10.07 -5.32 -7.23
C LYS A 51 -10.97 -5.85 -8.34
N SER A 52 -12.18 -6.29 -7.99
CA SER A 52 -13.14 -6.85 -8.95
C SER A 52 -13.53 -5.85 -10.03
N ILE A 53 -13.66 -4.56 -9.67
CA ILE A 53 -13.93 -3.48 -10.63
C ILE A 53 -12.76 -3.32 -11.61
N TYR A 54 -11.50 -3.33 -11.13
CA TYR A 54 -10.35 -3.26 -12.03
C TYR A 54 -10.23 -4.49 -12.94
N GLU A 55 -10.46 -5.69 -12.40
CA GLU A 55 -10.38 -6.95 -13.16
C GLU A 55 -11.46 -7.03 -14.24
N SER A 56 -12.69 -6.61 -13.93
CA SER A 56 -13.76 -6.50 -14.94
C SER A 56 -13.49 -5.46 -16.03
N ASN A 57 -12.60 -4.49 -15.78
CA ASN A 57 -12.11 -3.53 -16.76
C ASN A 57 -10.80 -3.99 -17.46
N GLY A 58 -10.42 -5.26 -17.31
CA GLY A 58 -9.32 -5.88 -18.04
C GLY A 58 -7.93 -5.72 -17.42
N TYR A 59 -7.82 -5.18 -16.20
CA TYR A 59 -6.55 -5.07 -15.50
C TYR A 59 -6.27 -6.30 -14.64
N GLU A 60 -5.01 -6.74 -14.60
CA GLU A 60 -4.54 -7.64 -13.53
C GLU A 60 -4.27 -6.81 -12.26
N VAL A 61 -4.76 -7.29 -11.11
CA VAL A 61 -4.45 -6.70 -9.79
C VAL A 61 -3.64 -7.69 -8.97
N GLN A 62 -2.39 -7.35 -8.68
CA GLN A 62 -1.44 -8.28 -8.07
C GLN A 62 -1.60 -8.40 -6.55
N THR A 63 -1.69 -7.28 -5.83
CA THR A 63 -1.71 -7.30 -4.35
C THR A 63 -2.70 -6.30 -3.76
N LEU A 64 -3.24 -6.61 -2.58
CA LEU A 64 -4.10 -5.73 -1.80
C LEU A 64 -3.42 -5.38 -0.49
N ARG A 65 -3.56 -4.12 -0.06
CA ARG A 65 -2.78 -3.56 1.03
C ARG A 65 -3.62 -2.67 1.92
N ILE A 66 -3.34 -2.67 3.22
CA ILE A 66 -3.93 -1.75 4.20
C ILE A 66 -2.82 -0.97 4.91
N ALA A 67 -2.90 0.36 4.94
CA ALA A 67 -2.07 1.21 5.77
C ALA A 67 -2.91 1.82 6.89
N THR A 68 -2.42 1.76 8.13
CA THR A 68 -3.08 2.38 9.28
C THR A 68 -2.42 3.70 9.67
N GLN A 69 -3.05 4.45 10.59
CA GLN A 69 -2.35 5.51 11.30
C GLN A 69 -1.17 4.99 12.12
N ASN A 70 -0.40 5.89 12.72
CA ASN A 70 0.75 5.52 13.55
C ASN A 70 0.34 4.61 14.71
N PHE A 71 1.12 3.55 14.92
CA PHE A 71 0.77 2.43 15.78
C PHE A 71 0.39 2.86 17.20
N GLN A 72 1.13 3.83 17.77
CA GLN A 72 0.91 4.32 19.12
C GLN A 72 -0.50 4.87 19.35
N GLN A 73 -1.13 5.43 18.31
CA GLN A 73 -2.44 6.08 18.40
C GLN A 73 -3.57 5.08 18.69
N TYR A 74 -3.46 3.84 18.22
CA TYR A 74 -4.46 2.79 18.44
C TYR A 74 -3.95 1.61 19.28
N LYS A 75 -2.64 1.53 19.53
CA LYS A 75 -2.09 0.73 20.63
C LYS A 75 -2.64 1.18 21.98
N GLY A 76 -2.78 2.50 22.16
CA GLY A 76 -3.17 3.10 23.43
C GLY A 76 -2.26 2.66 24.57
N LYS A 77 -2.86 2.30 25.71
CA LYS A 77 -2.12 1.93 26.94
C LYS A 77 -1.70 0.46 27.02
N GLN A 78 -2.05 -0.38 26.04
CA GLN A 78 -1.70 -1.80 26.07
C GLN A 78 -0.18 -2.01 26.08
N ASN A 79 0.29 -3.06 26.74
CA ASN A 79 1.70 -3.41 26.66
C ASN A 79 2.02 -3.96 25.26
N TRP A 80 3.23 -3.70 24.74
CA TRP A 80 3.74 -4.27 23.49
C TRP A 80 3.48 -5.77 23.34
N ILE A 81 3.69 -6.56 24.39
CA ILE A 81 3.48 -8.02 24.35
C ILE A 81 2.00 -8.36 24.12
N GLU A 82 1.08 -7.66 24.77
CA GLU A 82 -0.37 -7.90 24.64
C GLU A 82 -0.85 -7.62 23.21
N THR A 83 -0.26 -6.62 22.54
CA THR A 83 -0.61 -6.29 21.16
C THR A 83 -0.34 -7.43 20.18
N ILE A 84 0.62 -8.32 20.48
CA ILE A 84 0.97 -9.43 19.59
C ILE A 84 -0.23 -10.36 19.37
N GLU A 85 -0.98 -10.67 20.42
CA GLU A 85 -2.12 -11.59 20.29
C GLU A 85 -3.27 -10.97 19.49
N SER A 86 -3.52 -9.66 19.63
CA SER A 86 -4.47 -8.94 18.79
C SER A 86 -4.01 -8.86 17.33
N LEU A 87 -2.72 -8.57 17.11
CA LEU A 87 -2.12 -8.52 15.77
C LEU A 87 -2.14 -9.90 15.09
N ARG A 88 -1.99 -11.01 15.83
CA ARG A 88 -2.15 -12.37 15.27
C ARG A 88 -3.56 -12.65 14.76
N LYS A 89 -4.59 -12.13 15.43
CA LYS A 89 -5.99 -12.24 14.94
C LYS A 89 -6.17 -11.47 13.64
N ILE A 90 -5.58 -10.27 13.56
CA ILE A 90 -5.56 -9.48 12.32
C ILE A 90 -4.81 -10.25 11.22
N ASP A 91 -3.63 -10.79 11.51
CA ASP A 91 -2.80 -11.54 10.56
C ASP A 91 -3.56 -12.73 9.94
N HIS A 92 -4.32 -13.46 10.75
CA HIS A 92 -5.13 -14.57 10.26
C HIS A 92 -6.24 -14.13 9.29
N ILE A 93 -6.95 -13.03 9.61
CA ILE A 93 -7.97 -12.47 8.72
C ILE A 93 -7.35 -11.96 7.41
N LEU A 94 -6.14 -11.39 7.49
CA LEU A 94 -5.41 -10.90 6.33
C LEU A 94 -4.93 -12.03 5.41
N ASP A 95 -4.46 -13.14 5.98
CA ASP A 95 -4.06 -14.36 5.26
C ASP A 95 -5.23 -14.93 4.45
N GLU A 96 -6.39 -15.12 5.09
CA GLU A 96 -7.62 -15.60 4.42
C GLU A 96 -8.06 -14.70 3.27
N ALA A 97 -7.80 -13.39 3.38
CA ALA A 97 -8.18 -12.40 2.38
C ALA A 97 -7.12 -12.13 1.31
N GLY A 98 -5.89 -12.64 1.47
CA GLY A 98 -4.75 -12.32 0.60
C GLY A 98 -4.33 -10.84 0.66
N VAL A 99 -4.41 -10.21 1.84
CA VAL A 99 -4.11 -8.80 2.07
C VAL A 99 -2.89 -8.67 2.99
N ILE A 100 -2.06 -7.64 2.83
CA ILE A 100 -1.02 -7.29 3.81
C ILE A 100 -1.30 -5.94 4.45
N ILE A 101 -0.85 -5.74 5.68
CA ILE A 101 -1.03 -4.50 6.43
C ILE A 101 0.30 -3.83 6.75
N ALA A 102 0.33 -2.50 6.77
CA ALA A 102 1.36 -1.69 7.39
C ALA A 102 0.74 -0.99 8.60
N LEU A 103 1.29 -1.22 9.79
CA LEU A 103 0.84 -0.64 11.07
C LEU A 103 1.15 0.86 11.23
N GLY A 104 1.63 1.50 10.15
CA GLY A 104 2.19 2.83 10.19
C GLY A 104 3.53 2.89 10.92
N GLN A 105 3.83 4.07 11.46
CA GLN A 105 5.06 4.30 12.20
C GLN A 105 4.88 3.83 13.65
N VAL A 106 5.76 2.95 14.13
CA VAL A 106 5.72 2.46 15.53
C VAL A 106 6.33 3.45 16.52
N ILE A 107 7.18 4.34 16.01
CA ILE A 107 7.79 5.47 16.72
C ILE A 107 7.74 6.68 15.76
N GLU A 108 7.09 7.77 16.20
CA GLU A 108 6.90 9.01 15.42
C GLU A 108 7.71 10.22 15.94
N SER A 109 8.26 10.13 17.16
CA SER A 109 9.08 11.18 17.77
C SER A 109 10.51 10.69 18.00
N ASP A 110 11.44 11.60 18.31
CA ASP A 110 12.81 11.22 18.68
C ASP A 110 12.84 10.60 20.09
N GLN A 111 12.75 9.28 20.15
CA GLN A 111 12.75 8.53 21.40
C GLN A 111 13.39 7.15 21.21
N GLU A 112 13.97 6.65 22.29
CA GLU A 112 14.46 5.28 22.36
C GLU A 112 13.48 4.43 23.17
N ILE A 113 12.91 3.39 22.54
CA ILE A 113 12.00 2.45 23.20
C ILE A 113 12.65 1.07 23.20
N SER A 114 13.14 0.65 24.37
CA SER A 114 13.95 -0.56 24.55
C SER A 114 13.25 -1.87 24.18
N GLU A 115 11.92 -1.88 24.26
CA GLU A 115 11.06 -3.04 24.07
C GLU A 115 10.82 -3.34 22.59
N VAL A 116 10.97 -2.34 21.71
CA VAL A 116 10.58 -2.45 20.31
C VAL A 116 11.39 -3.48 19.51
N PRO A 117 12.72 -3.61 19.67
CA PRO A 117 13.47 -4.67 18.98
C PRO A 117 12.95 -6.08 19.27
N GLU A 118 12.68 -6.43 20.53
CA GLU A 118 12.18 -7.76 20.89
C GLU A 118 10.71 -7.95 20.49
N TRP A 119 9.88 -6.91 20.66
CA TRP A 119 8.51 -6.92 20.15
C TRP A 119 8.46 -7.17 18.65
N ALA A 120 9.31 -6.47 17.87
CA ALA A 120 9.40 -6.61 16.42
C ALA A 120 9.83 -8.02 16.02
N ALA A 121 10.86 -8.57 16.67
CA ALA A 121 11.31 -9.94 16.40
C ALA A 121 10.21 -10.96 16.72
N THR A 122 9.49 -10.78 17.84
CA THR A 122 8.36 -11.64 18.21
C THR A 122 7.21 -11.52 17.22
N LEU A 123 6.86 -10.30 16.79
CA LEU A 123 5.83 -10.05 15.79
C LEU A 123 6.12 -10.80 14.50
N ILE A 124 7.34 -10.66 13.96
CA ILE A 124 7.75 -11.34 12.72
C ILE A 124 7.70 -12.86 12.86
N ARG A 125 8.08 -13.43 14.01
CA ARG A 125 7.99 -14.88 14.26
C ARG A 125 6.57 -15.41 14.33
N LYS A 126 5.59 -14.57 14.64
CA LYS A 126 4.22 -14.97 14.97
C LYS A 126 3.18 -14.61 13.90
N THR A 127 3.58 -13.85 12.89
CA THR A 127 2.69 -13.29 11.86
C THR A 127 3.38 -13.32 10.51
N ASN A 128 2.65 -13.19 9.41
CA ASN A 128 3.21 -13.23 8.04
C ASN A 128 2.88 -11.99 7.19
N HIS A 129 1.83 -11.25 7.52
CA HIS A 129 1.22 -10.21 6.69
C HIS A 129 1.39 -8.79 7.25
N ILE A 130 2.06 -8.66 8.39
CA ILE A 130 2.19 -7.39 9.12
C ILE A 130 3.51 -6.70 8.83
N ASN A 131 3.45 -5.46 8.40
CA ASN A 131 4.58 -4.59 8.10
C ASN A 131 4.55 -3.38 9.02
N PHE A 132 5.68 -2.74 9.24
CA PHE A 132 5.75 -1.54 10.08
C PHE A 132 6.98 -0.70 9.75
N SER A 133 7.01 0.53 10.26
CA SER A 133 8.13 1.45 10.03
C SER A 133 8.46 2.32 11.23
N MET A 134 9.58 3.03 11.18
CA MET A 134 9.95 4.06 12.16
C MET A 134 10.34 5.34 11.44
N GLN A 135 9.92 6.49 11.97
CA GLN A 135 10.32 7.79 11.43
C GLN A 135 11.63 8.26 12.08
N ILE A 136 12.70 8.27 11.30
CA ILE A 136 14.05 8.66 11.74
C ILE A 136 14.40 10.12 11.41
N ALA A 137 13.58 10.80 10.60
CA ALA A 137 13.70 12.23 10.39
C ALA A 137 12.39 12.84 9.88
N THR A 138 12.15 14.10 10.24
CA THR A 138 11.07 14.92 9.66
C THR A 138 11.60 16.28 9.22
N PRO A 139 10.91 16.97 8.29
CA PRO A 139 11.24 18.35 7.97
C PRO A 139 11.04 19.30 9.16
N GLN A 140 10.19 18.95 10.13
CA GLN A 140 9.82 19.82 11.26
C GLN A 140 10.80 19.71 12.43
N THR A 141 11.28 18.51 12.74
CA THR A 141 12.07 18.18 13.94
C THR A 141 13.50 17.74 13.61
N GLY A 142 13.84 17.61 12.32
CA GLY A 142 15.16 17.19 11.89
C GLY A 142 15.38 15.69 12.12
N ILE A 143 16.62 15.33 12.47
CA ILE A 143 17.06 13.93 12.63
C ILE A 143 16.70 13.42 14.03
N HIS A 144 16.11 12.22 14.11
CA HIS A 144 15.76 11.54 15.36
C HIS A 144 16.84 10.52 15.75
N LEU A 145 17.90 10.97 16.44
CA LEU A 145 19.06 10.12 16.76
C LEU A 145 18.71 8.93 17.66
N SER A 146 17.76 9.10 18.59
CA SER A 146 17.31 8.03 19.49
C SER A 146 16.47 7.00 18.73
N THR A 147 15.63 7.45 17.80
CA THR A 147 14.85 6.56 16.94
C THR A 147 15.74 5.82 15.93
N ILE A 148 16.81 6.45 15.42
CA ILE A 148 17.82 5.78 14.59
C ILE A 148 18.48 4.61 15.33
N ARG A 149 18.86 4.81 16.60
CA ARG A 149 19.42 3.73 17.43
C ARG A 149 18.43 2.59 17.61
N THR A 150 17.17 2.91 17.89
CA THR A 150 16.10 1.90 18.03
C THR A 150 15.91 1.15 16.71
N ALA A 151 15.82 1.84 15.58
CA ALA A 151 15.68 1.23 14.26
C ALA A 151 16.86 0.31 13.93
N ALA A 152 18.09 0.70 14.23
CA ALA A 152 19.27 -0.14 14.05
C ALA A 152 19.22 -1.42 14.90
N LYS A 153 18.86 -1.30 16.18
CA LYS A 153 18.65 -2.45 17.07
C LYS A 153 17.53 -3.36 16.55
N THR A 154 16.44 -2.79 16.05
CA THR A 154 15.34 -3.53 15.42
C THR A 154 15.81 -4.29 14.18
N MET A 155 16.57 -3.68 13.26
CA MET A 155 17.11 -4.38 12.07
C MET A 155 17.99 -5.58 12.45
N ILE A 156 18.81 -5.43 13.50
CA ILE A 156 19.64 -6.52 14.04
C ILE A 156 18.73 -7.65 14.56
N ALA A 157 17.75 -7.32 15.40
CA ALA A 157 16.81 -8.29 15.96
C ALA A 157 16.01 -9.02 14.86
N LEU A 158 15.61 -8.31 13.80
CA LEU A 158 14.88 -8.88 12.67
C LEU A 158 15.73 -9.79 11.77
N SER A 159 17.04 -9.55 11.70
CA SER A 159 17.96 -10.36 10.87
C SER A 159 18.02 -11.83 11.27
N THR A 160 17.72 -12.14 12.54
CA THR A 160 17.69 -13.51 13.07
C THR A 160 16.28 -14.01 13.41
N ALA A 161 15.25 -13.15 13.27
CA ALA A 161 13.87 -13.48 13.62
C ALA A 161 13.17 -14.39 12.59
N ALA A 162 13.63 -14.39 11.34
CA ALA A 162 13.10 -15.24 10.27
C ALA A 162 14.24 -15.96 9.53
N PRO A 163 14.01 -17.15 8.95
CA PRO A 163 14.98 -17.80 8.09
C PRO A 163 15.47 -16.84 6.99
N ARG A 164 16.78 -16.89 6.70
CA ARG A 164 17.40 -16.09 5.63
C ARG A 164 17.30 -14.56 5.80
N GLY A 165 16.92 -14.06 6.98
CA GLY A 165 16.86 -12.63 7.28
C GLY A 165 15.66 -11.91 6.67
N GLU A 166 14.66 -12.65 6.18
CA GLU A 166 13.51 -12.11 5.45
C GLU A 166 12.62 -11.19 6.31
N GLY A 167 12.75 -11.26 7.64
CA GLY A 167 12.07 -10.36 8.58
C GLY A 167 12.34 -8.87 8.30
N ASN A 168 13.51 -8.54 7.76
CA ASN A 168 13.84 -7.15 7.39
C ASN A 168 13.02 -6.62 6.20
N PHE A 169 12.39 -7.47 5.38
CA PHE A 169 11.48 -6.99 4.32
C PHE A 169 10.17 -6.42 4.87
N ARG A 170 9.86 -6.67 6.15
CA ARG A 170 8.62 -6.24 6.82
C ARG A 170 8.83 -4.99 7.69
N PHE A 171 10.04 -4.44 7.71
CA PHE A 171 10.40 -3.25 8.47
C PHE A 171 11.18 -2.23 7.62
N THR A 172 11.02 -0.95 7.90
CA THR A 172 11.87 0.09 7.31
C THR A 172 11.98 1.33 8.21
N ALA A 173 13.14 1.99 8.16
CA ALA A 173 13.33 3.32 8.73
C ALA A 173 13.11 4.37 7.64
N THR A 174 12.34 5.41 7.95
CA THR A 174 11.88 6.41 6.97
C THR A 174 12.31 7.82 7.36
N ALA A 175 12.69 8.62 6.37
CA ALA A 175 13.03 10.02 6.53
C ALA A 175 12.12 10.87 5.65
N ASN A 176 11.52 11.92 6.20
CA ASN A 176 10.69 12.89 5.49
C ASN A 176 9.53 12.26 4.70
N LEU A 177 8.97 11.15 5.19
CA LEU A 177 7.87 10.45 4.55
C LEU A 177 6.53 11.09 4.93
N PRO A 178 5.80 11.72 3.99
CA PRO A 178 4.48 12.26 4.26
C PRO A 178 3.46 11.13 4.49
N ALA A 179 2.33 11.49 5.11
CA ALA A 179 1.18 10.60 5.23
C ALA A 179 0.69 10.15 3.86
N THR A 180 -0.07 9.06 3.85
CA THR A 180 -0.74 8.50 2.66
C THR A 180 0.21 8.07 1.54
N THR A 181 1.51 7.94 1.82
CA THR A 181 2.48 7.36 0.88
C THR A 181 2.30 5.84 0.81
N PRO A 182 1.87 5.23 -0.31
CA PRO A 182 1.52 3.81 -0.38
C PRO A 182 2.75 2.89 -0.60
N PHE A 183 3.92 3.25 -0.06
CA PHE A 183 5.17 2.50 -0.20
C PHE A 183 5.38 1.53 0.96
N TYR A 184 5.56 0.24 0.71
CA TYR A 184 5.70 -0.77 1.77
C TYR A 184 7.17 -1.12 2.04
N PRO A 185 7.57 -1.36 3.31
CA PRO A 185 6.72 -1.43 4.52
C PRO A 185 6.47 -0.06 5.19
N ALA A 186 6.81 1.05 4.54
CA ALA A 186 6.78 2.41 5.08
C ALA A 186 5.38 3.05 5.23
N ALA A 187 4.37 2.46 4.60
CA ALA A 187 3.08 3.10 4.40
C ALA A 187 2.39 3.41 5.72
N TRP A 188 1.82 4.61 5.81
CA TRP A 188 1.03 5.05 6.96
C TRP A 188 -0.06 6.01 6.50
N HIS A 189 -1.13 6.08 7.26
CA HIS A 189 -2.36 6.79 6.91
C HIS A 189 -2.63 7.98 7.84
N LYS A 190 -3.27 9.01 7.30
CA LYS A 190 -3.82 10.12 8.08
C LYS A 190 -5.07 10.67 7.39
N GLY A 191 -6.14 10.86 8.15
CA GLY A 191 -7.38 11.47 7.66
C GLY A 191 -8.51 10.46 7.48
N LYS A 192 -9.48 10.77 6.61
CA LYS A 192 -10.62 9.88 6.31
C LYS A 192 -10.14 8.60 5.63
N HIS A 193 -10.99 7.56 5.58
CA HIS A 193 -10.62 6.38 4.80
C HIS A 193 -10.34 6.77 3.35
N SER A 194 -9.26 6.23 2.82
CA SER A 194 -8.80 6.56 1.48
C SER A 194 -8.20 5.36 0.78
N PHE A 195 -7.93 5.49 -0.51
CA PHE A 195 -7.22 4.47 -1.25
C PHE A 195 -6.37 5.04 -2.39
N ALA A 196 -5.29 4.34 -2.70
CA ALA A 196 -4.35 4.67 -3.77
C ALA A 196 -4.07 3.46 -4.66
N ILE A 197 -3.68 3.72 -5.90
CA ILE A 197 -3.49 2.71 -6.94
C ILE A 197 -2.02 2.66 -7.37
N GLY A 198 -1.28 1.64 -6.93
CA GLY A 198 0.10 1.45 -7.37
C GLY A 198 0.15 0.70 -8.71
N LEU A 199 0.93 1.21 -9.67
CA LEU A 199 1.12 0.60 -10.99
C LEU A 199 2.49 -0.06 -11.15
N GLU A 200 2.54 -1.16 -11.92
CA GLU A 200 3.79 -1.75 -12.40
C GLU A 200 3.92 -1.47 -13.91
N SER A 201 4.43 -0.28 -14.26
CA SER A 201 4.45 0.24 -15.64
C SER A 201 5.84 0.37 -16.31
N PRO A 202 6.90 -0.41 -15.97
CA PRO A 202 8.23 -0.20 -16.56
C PRO A 202 8.25 -0.40 -18.09
N LYS A 203 7.31 -1.19 -18.64
CA LYS A 203 7.15 -1.36 -20.10
C LYS A 203 6.81 -0.05 -20.80
N LEU A 204 6.04 0.84 -20.17
CA LEU A 204 5.73 2.16 -20.71
C LEU A 204 6.99 3.03 -20.81
N LEU A 205 7.84 2.97 -19.78
CA LEU A 205 9.13 3.66 -19.78
C LEU A 205 10.02 3.15 -20.92
N MET A 206 10.21 1.83 -21.01
CA MET A 206 11.03 1.22 -22.07
C MET A 206 10.54 1.58 -23.47
N LYS A 207 9.22 1.65 -23.67
CA LYS A 207 8.60 2.03 -24.95
C LYS A 207 8.84 3.50 -25.31
N ALA A 208 8.75 4.39 -24.33
CA ALA A 208 8.98 5.82 -24.56
C ALA A 208 10.44 6.14 -24.93
N PHE A 209 11.39 5.43 -24.32
CA PHE A 209 12.84 5.66 -24.51
C PHE A 209 13.43 4.93 -25.72
N ARG A 210 12.71 3.95 -26.29
CA ARG A 210 13.20 3.22 -27.46
C ARG A 210 13.42 4.17 -28.65
N ASN A 211 14.66 4.20 -29.15
CA ASN A 211 15.08 5.03 -30.30
C ASN A 211 14.66 6.50 -30.13
N ALA A 212 14.93 7.08 -28.96
CA ALA A 212 14.63 8.47 -28.63
C ALA A 212 15.85 9.12 -27.94
N ASP A 213 16.09 10.39 -28.22
CA ASP A 213 16.88 11.23 -27.31
C ASP A 213 16.08 11.57 -26.04
N LEU A 214 16.70 12.24 -25.08
CA LEU A 214 16.06 12.54 -23.79
C LEU A 214 14.83 13.46 -23.90
N ASN A 215 14.86 14.45 -24.79
CA ASN A 215 13.74 15.38 -24.95
C ASN A 215 12.55 14.66 -25.60
N GLN A 216 12.82 13.88 -26.65
CA GLN A 216 11.82 13.04 -27.29
C GLN A 216 11.26 12.00 -26.33
N ALA A 217 12.11 11.34 -25.54
CA ALA A 217 11.70 10.33 -24.58
C ALA A 217 10.80 10.93 -23.50
N LYS A 218 11.11 12.13 -23.01
CA LYS A 218 10.26 12.88 -22.06
C LYS A 218 8.88 13.13 -22.65
N ASP A 219 8.80 13.71 -23.85
CA ASP A 219 7.52 14.02 -24.49
C ASP A 219 6.70 12.76 -24.79
N ARG A 220 7.36 11.69 -25.26
CA ARG A 220 6.75 10.38 -25.51
C ARG A 220 6.22 9.78 -24.21
N LEU A 221 7.02 9.81 -23.14
CA LEU A 221 6.63 9.26 -21.84
C LEU A 221 5.43 10.01 -21.26
N THR A 222 5.44 11.34 -21.28
CA THR A 222 4.31 12.14 -20.78
C THR A 222 3.02 11.82 -21.54
N LYS A 223 3.07 11.77 -22.88
CA LYS A 223 1.90 11.41 -23.71
C LYS A 223 1.43 9.98 -23.43
N LEU A 224 2.35 9.03 -23.32
CA LEU A 224 2.04 7.62 -23.07
C LEU A 224 1.44 7.41 -21.69
N MET A 225 2.05 7.97 -20.65
CA MET A 225 1.54 7.91 -19.27
C MET A 225 0.16 8.56 -19.19
N ASN A 226 -0.03 9.78 -19.71
CA ASN A 226 -1.34 10.43 -19.70
C ASN A 226 -2.42 9.60 -20.39
N ARG A 227 -2.09 8.96 -21.53
CA ARG A 227 -3.05 8.09 -22.23
C ARG A 227 -3.40 6.84 -21.43
N GLN A 228 -2.40 6.21 -20.81
CA GLN A 228 -2.52 4.91 -20.15
C GLN A 228 -3.09 5.01 -18.71
N LEU A 229 -2.81 6.12 -18.01
CA LEU A 229 -3.19 6.30 -16.61
C LEU A 229 -4.58 6.94 -16.44
N LYS A 230 -5.04 7.74 -17.41
CA LYS A 230 -6.38 8.36 -17.36
C LYS A 230 -7.52 7.34 -17.20
N PRO A 231 -7.54 6.19 -17.91
CA PRO A 231 -8.55 5.17 -17.68
C PRO A 231 -8.50 4.56 -16.27
N VAL A 232 -7.30 4.34 -15.73
CA VAL A 232 -7.11 3.87 -14.34
C VAL A 232 -7.68 4.89 -13.36
N GLU A 233 -7.33 6.16 -13.52
CA GLU A 233 -7.82 7.24 -12.67
C GLU A 233 -9.35 7.36 -12.75
N LYS A 234 -9.94 7.22 -13.94
CA LYS A 234 -11.40 7.25 -14.12
C LYS A 234 -12.09 6.12 -13.34
N ILE A 235 -11.52 4.91 -13.36
CA ILE A 235 -12.03 3.78 -12.58
C ILE A 235 -11.91 4.10 -11.09
N ALA A 236 -10.74 4.56 -10.63
CA ALA A 236 -10.55 4.94 -9.23
C ALA A 236 -11.57 5.99 -8.77
N ARG A 237 -11.80 7.04 -9.56
CA ARG A 237 -12.80 8.07 -9.25
C ARG A 237 -14.24 7.53 -9.18
N SER A 238 -14.56 6.46 -9.93
CA SER A 238 -15.87 5.79 -9.82
C SER A 238 -16.02 4.89 -8.59
N ILE A 239 -14.89 4.42 -8.03
CA ILE A 239 -14.85 3.65 -6.78
C ILE A 239 -14.95 4.59 -5.56
N ALA A 240 -14.43 5.81 -5.68
CA ALA A 240 -14.49 6.81 -4.62
C ALA A 240 -15.93 7.16 -4.21
N SER A 241 -16.11 7.46 -2.93
CA SER A 241 -17.41 7.79 -2.33
C SER A 241 -17.23 8.82 -1.21
N GLU A 242 -18.32 9.15 -0.51
CA GLU A 242 -18.26 9.98 0.70
C GLU A 242 -17.41 9.33 1.81
N ASP A 243 -17.42 8.00 1.86
CA ASP A 243 -16.71 7.19 2.86
C ASP A 243 -15.27 6.86 2.43
N TRP A 244 -14.98 6.79 1.13
CA TRP A 244 -13.67 6.39 0.61
C TRP A 244 -13.10 7.44 -0.37
N GLN A 245 -12.06 8.13 0.08
CA GLN A 245 -11.36 9.14 -0.72
C GLN A 245 -10.32 8.51 -1.65
N TYR A 246 -10.20 9.02 -2.87
CA TYR A 246 -9.17 8.60 -3.80
C TYR A 246 -7.93 9.49 -3.68
N ASP A 247 -6.79 8.90 -3.32
CA ASP A 247 -5.53 9.61 -3.04
C ASP A 247 -4.57 9.69 -4.25
N GLY A 248 -4.85 8.96 -5.33
CA GLY A 248 -4.05 9.02 -6.55
C GLY A 248 -3.51 7.68 -7.05
N ILE A 249 -2.71 7.78 -8.12
CA ILE A 249 -1.90 6.70 -8.70
C ILE A 249 -0.46 6.88 -8.23
#